data_AF-A0A845BFF2-F1
#
_entry.id   AF-A0A845BFF2-F1
#
_cell.length_a   1.000
_cell.length_b   1.000
_cell.length_c   1.000
_cell.angle_alpha   90.00
_cell.angle_beta   90.00
_cell.angle_gamma   90.00
#
_symmetry.space_group_name_H-M   'P 1'
#
loop_
_entity.id
_entity.type
_entity.pdbx_description
1 polymer ?
#
loop_
_entity_poly.entity_id
_entity_poly.type
_entity_poly.pdbx_seq_one_letter_code
_entity_poly.pdbx_strand_id
1 'polypeptide(L)' 'MFEVREEKDGSFSVWITGRERVAMLKSAAAAEALMDALEDAWDDAFMRAVAEVQEDYGADFIDPLPPGGGH' A
#
# COMPACT_ATOMS: atom_id res chain seq x y z
N MET A 1 -0.83 3.86 3.11
CA MET A 1 -0.43 3.37 4.44
C MET A 1 -1.65 2.78 5.11
N PHE A 2 -1.53 1.53 5.54
CA PHE A 2 -2.63 0.79 6.14
C PHE A 2 -2.49 0.81 7.66
N GLU A 3 -3.58 0.58 8.39
CA GLU A 3 -3.56 0.50 9.85
C GLU A 3 -4.52 -0.57 10.37
N VAL A 4 -4.12 -1.25 11.43
CA VAL A 4 -4.96 -2.19 12.19
C VAL A 4 -5.52 -1.47 13.41
N ARG A 5 -6.83 -1.61 13.65
CA ARG A 5 -7.50 -1.11 14.85
C ARG A 5 -8.21 -2.24 15.57
N GLU A 6 -8.11 -2.28 16.90
CA GLU A 6 -8.92 -3.16 17.73
C GLU A 6 -10.28 -2.51 18.00
N GLU A 7 -11.34 -3.27 17.81
CA GLU A 7 -12.72 -2.85 17.97
C GLU A 7 -13.25 -3.23 19.36
N LYS A 8 -14.33 -2.56 19.79
CA LYS A 8 -14.90 -2.75 21.14
C LYS A 8 -15.39 -4.18 21.42
N ASP A 9 -15.64 -4.96 20.38
CA ASP A 9 -16.08 -6.36 20.46
C ASP A 9 -14.92 -7.37 20.41
N GLY A 10 -13.67 -6.90 20.41
CA GLY A 10 -12.46 -7.73 20.33
C GLY A 10 -12.13 -8.20 18.91
N SER A 11 -12.84 -7.70 17.89
CA SER A 11 -12.46 -7.88 16.49
C SER A 11 -11.42 -6.83 16.06
N PHE A 12 -10.81 -7.06 14.90
CA PHE A 12 -9.76 -6.22 14.36
C PHE A 12 -10.16 -5.70 12.99
N SER A 13 -9.95 -4.43 12.71
CA SER A 13 -10.27 -3.82 11.44
C SER A 13 -9.02 -3.29 10.75
N VAL A 14 -8.92 -3.54 9.44
CA VAL A 14 -7.83 -3.01 8.60
C VAL A 14 -8.38 -1.83 7.81
N TRP A 15 -7.67 -0.70 7.84
CA TRP A 15 -8.08 0.56 7.24
C TRP A 15 -7.00 1.12 6.31
N ILE A 16 -7.45 1.93 5.35
CA ILE A 16 -6.58 2.90 4.69
C ILE A 16 -6.58 4.16 5.55
N THR A 17 -5.40 4.59 6.00
CA THR A 17 -5.29 5.75 6.90
C THR A 17 -6.01 6.97 6.34
N GLY A 18 -6.95 7.51 7.12
CA GLY A 18 -7.72 8.69 6.76
C GLY A 18 -8.80 8.49 5.68
N ARG A 19 -9.10 7.26 5.25
CA ARG A 19 -10.11 6.96 4.23
C ARG A 19 -11.20 6.01 4.72
N GLU A 20 -11.02 4.72 4.48
CA GLU A 20 -12.08 3.73 4.57
C GLU A 20 -11.57 2.41 5.14
N ARG A 21 -12.51 1.60 5.64
CA ARG A 21 -12.24 0.28 6.19
C ARG A 21 -12.20 -0.74 5.07
N VAL A 22 -11.10 -1.47 4.98
CA VAL A 22 -10.88 -2.52 3.97
C VAL A 22 -11.50 -3.84 4.43
N ALA A 23 -11.26 -4.23 5.69
CA ALA A 23 -11.70 -5.51 6.21
C ALA A 23 -11.94 -5.47 7.73
N MET A 24 -12.67 -6.47 8.22
CA MET A 24 -12.88 -6.75 9.64
C MET A 24 -12.66 -8.24 9.89
N LEU A 25 -11.87 -8.56 10.91
CA LEU A 25 -11.26 -9.86 11.15
C LEU A 25 -11.40 -10.24 12.62
N LYS A 26 -11.43 -11.55 12.89
CA LYS A 26 -11.64 -12.06 14.26
C LYS A 26 -10.37 -12.14 15.10
N SER A 27 -9.19 -11.93 14.50
CA SER A 27 -7.91 -12.12 15.17
C SER A 27 -6.87 -11.11 14.68
N ALA A 28 -6.06 -10.61 15.62
CA ALA A 28 -4.94 -9.70 15.33
C ALA A 28 -4.00 -10.26 14.26
N ALA A 29 -3.57 -11.52 14.39
CA ALA A 29 -2.64 -12.15 13.46
C ALA A 29 -3.13 -12.17 12.00
N ALA A 30 -4.45 -12.32 11.79
CA ALA A 30 -5.03 -12.24 10.45
C ALA A 30 -5.06 -10.80 9.92
N ALA A 31 -5.25 -9.82 10.80
CA ALA A 31 -5.26 -8.40 10.43
C ALA A 31 -3.86 -7.90 10.09
N GLU A 32 -2.85 -8.31 10.87
CA GLU A 32 -1.44 -8.05 10.59
C GLU A 32 -1.02 -8.71 9.27
N ALA A 33 -1.29 -10.00 9.07
CA ALA A 33 -0.96 -10.67 7.81
C ALA A 33 -1.63 -10.04 6.58
N LEU A 34 -2.87 -9.54 6.74
CA LEU A 34 -3.54 -8.80 5.67
C LEU A 34 -2.89 -7.43 5.43
N MET A 35 -2.51 -6.71 6.49
CA MET A 35 -1.81 -5.44 6.39
C MET A 35 -0.49 -5.60 5.64
N ASP A 36 0.33 -6.58 6.01
CA ASP A 36 1.61 -6.86 5.36
C ASP A 36 1.42 -7.14 3.86
N ALA A 37 0.47 -8.00 3.51
CA ALA A 37 0.17 -8.32 2.10
C ALA A 37 -0.33 -7.09 1.31
N LEU A 38 -1.07 -6.19 1.96
CA LEU A 38 -1.53 -4.95 1.35
C LEU A 38 -0.39 -3.96 1.15
N GLU A 39 0.57 -3.89 2.07
CA GLU A 39 1.75 -3.04 1.94
C GLU A 39 2.65 -3.50 0.79
N ASP A 40 2.93 -4.80 0.70
CA ASP A 40 3.71 -5.39 -0.40
C ASP A 40 3.06 -5.10 -1.76
N ALA A 41 1.75 -5.37 -1.88
CA ALA A 41 1.02 -5.14 -3.12
C ALA A 41 0.90 -3.64 -3.47
N TRP A 42 0.83 -2.77 -2.46
CA TRP A 42 0.76 -1.33 -2.66
C TRP A 42 2.08 -0.77 -3.16
N ASP A 43 3.22 -1.23 -2.65
CA ASP A 43 4.54 -0.80 -3.11
C ASP A 43 4.76 -1.17 -4.58
N ASP A 44 4.48 -2.41 -4.96
CA ASP A 44 4.57 -2.88 -6.35
C ASP A 44 3.67 -2.06 -7.29
N ALA A 45 2.40 -1.86 -6.91
CA ALA A 45 1.45 -1.10 -7.71
C ALA A 45 1.84 0.38 -7.82
N PHE A 46 2.37 0.96 -6.73
CA PHE A 46 2.87 2.33 -6.71
C PHE A 46 4.07 2.49 -7.64
N MET A 47 5.09 1.64 -7.51
CA MET A 47 6.28 1.68 -8.35
C MET A 47 5.94 1.51 -9.83
N ARG A 48 5.00 0.62 -10.15
CA ARG A 48 4.48 0.47 -11.51
C ARG A 48 3.79 1.74 -12.02
N ALA A 49 2.91 2.33 -11.23
CA ALA A 49 2.21 3.56 -11.62
C ALA A 49 3.19 4.73 -11.80
N VAL A 50 4.21 4.85 -10.94
CA VAL A 50 5.27 5.85 -11.09
C VAL A 50 6.03 5.64 -12.40
N ALA A 51 6.41 4.39 -12.72
CA ALA A 51 7.09 4.07 -13.97
C ALA A 51 6.23 4.43 -15.20
N GLU A 52 4.96 4.02 -15.23
CA GLU A 52 4.03 4.35 -16.32
C GLU A 52 3.87 5.87 -16.51
N VAL A 53 3.77 6.64 -15.41
CA VAL A 53 3.70 8.12 -15.48
C VAL A 53 5.04 8.73 -15.92
N GLN A 54 6.18 8.15 -15.53
CA GLN A 54 7.49 8.61 -15.98
C GLN A 54 7.74 8.35 -17.48
N GLU A 55 7.17 7.28 -18.05
CA GLU A 55 7.24 7.04 -19.49
C GLU A 55 6.58 8.17 -20.29
N ASP A 56 5.42 8.64 -19.83
CA ASP A 56 4.64 9.68 -20.51
C ASP A 56 5.09 11.12 -20.15
N TYR A 57 5.54 11.35 -18.92
CA TYR A 57 5.80 12.68 -18.35
C TYR A 57 7.20 12.82 -17.73
N GLY A 58 8.17 12.00 -18.13
CA GLY A 58 9.49 11.93 -17.49
C GLY A 58 10.26 13.26 -17.40
N ALA A 59 10.05 14.19 -18.33
CA ALA A 59 10.66 15.52 -18.30
C ALA A 59 10.16 16.42 -17.15
N ASP A 60 9.01 16.08 -16.55
CA ASP A 60 8.40 16.82 -15.45
C ASP A 60 8.84 16.28 -14.07
N PHE A 61 9.58 15.17 -14.01
CA PHE A 61 10.12 14.63 -12.75
C PHE A 61 11.38 15.39 -12.32
N ILE A 62 11.40 15.85 -11.06
CA ILE A 62 12.56 16.53 -10.45
C ILE A 62 13.74 15.55 -10.26
N ASP A 63 13.45 14.27 -10.04
CA ASP A 63 14.42 13.17 -9.93
C ASP A 63 13.80 11.91 -10.57
N PRO A 64 13.98 11.70 -11.89
CA PRO A 64 13.41 10.55 -12.58
C PRO A 64 14.13 9.26 -12.17
N LEU A 65 13.38 8.15 -12.03
CA LEU A 65 14.02 6.85 -11.84
C LEU A 65 14.83 6.52 -13.10
N PRO A 66 16.02 5.91 -12.96
CA PRO A 66 16.82 5.54 -14.12
C PRO A 66 16.00 4.62 -15.04
N PRO A 67 16.02 4.83 -16.37
CA PRO A 67 15.27 4.00 -17.30
C PRO A 67 15.83 2.58 -17.28
N GLY A 68 15.07 1.67 -16.69
CA GLY A 68 15.45 0.27 -16.50
C GLY A 68 16.34 0.09 -15.28
N GLY A 69 15.87 -0.70 -14.30
CA GLY A 69 16.64 -1.13 -13.14
C GLY A 69 18.02 -1.62 -13.55
N GLY A 70 19.04 -0.82 -13.27
CA GLY A 70 20.44 -1.17 -13.50
C GLY A 70 20.96 -1.93 -12.29
N HIS A 71 20.85 -3.26 -12.38
CA HIS A 71 21.63 -4.34 -11.74
C HIS A 71 22.67 -3.96 -10.66
#